data_AF-A0AAI8GAE8-F1
#
_entry.id   AF-A0AAI8GAE8-F1
#
_cell.length_a   1.000
_cell.length_b   1.000
_cell.length_c   1.000
_cell.angle_alpha   90.00
_cell.angle_beta   90.00
_cell.angle_gamma   90.00
#
_symmetry.space_group_name_H-M   'P 1'
#
loop_
_entity.id
_entity.type
_entity.pdbx_description
1 polymer ?
#
loop_
_entity_poly.entity_id
_entity_poly.type
_entity_poly.pdbx_seq_one_letter_code
_entity_poly.pdbx_strand_id
1 'polypeptide(L)'
;MRHSVVLLFLFLNWKLTSQEVKKDSIKRIQEIQILNTQKTIERKIDRVQFIITPTNEASTVWDILKKSQGIIAKGNNLTVKGKSVKLTVNDKTINLSGEELKSFLENMKGDELKKIEIIENPPARYDAQNGVIINLKTKKRDQL
;
A
#
# COMPACT_ATOMS: atom_id res chain seq x y z
N MET A 1 -56.18 -14.44 75.55
CA MET A 1 -56.56 -14.72 74.15
C MET A 1 -55.64 -13.92 73.25
N ARG A 2 -54.86 -14.38 72.28
CA ARG A 2 -54.58 -15.67 71.63
C ARG A 2 -53.22 -15.49 70.92
N HIS A 3 -52.30 -16.45 71.09
CA HIS A 3 -51.35 -16.97 70.08
C HIS A 3 -50.31 -15.98 69.52
N SER A 4 -49.03 -16.17 69.81
CA SER A 4 -48.07 -16.94 68.98
C SER A 4 -48.01 -16.46 67.54
N VAL A 5 -46.86 -15.93 67.12
CA VAL A 5 -45.93 -16.58 66.18
C VAL A 5 -44.64 -15.76 66.13
N VAL A 6 -43.61 -16.34 66.74
CA VAL A 6 -42.21 -16.14 66.39
C VAL A 6 -41.94 -17.06 65.21
N LEU A 7 -41.36 -16.53 64.13
CA LEU A 7 -40.67 -17.14 62.98
C LEU A 7 -40.87 -16.12 61.85
N LEU A 8 -39.87 -15.42 61.35
CA LEU A 8 -38.80 -16.03 60.56
C LEU A 8 -37.76 -14.94 60.24
N PHE A 9 -36.58 -15.08 60.85
CA PHE A 9 -35.28 -14.99 60.20
C PHE A 9 -35.05 -13.94 59.08
N LEU A 10 -34.05 -13.10 59.35
CA LEU A 10 -32.90 -12.74 58.48
C LEU A 10 -32.81 -11.30 57.95
N PHE A 11 -31.74 -10.66 58.42
CA PHE A 11 -30.97 -9.60 57.77
C PHE A 11 -31.61 -8.22 57.63
N LEU A 12 -31.62 -7.50 58.76
CA LEU A 12 -31.49 -6.04 58.74
C LEU A 12 -30.02 -5.65 58.45
N ASN A 13 -29.51 -6.00 57.26
CA ASN A 13 -28.31 -5.38 56.70
C ASN A 13 -28.77 -4.21 55.82
N TRP A 14 -28.73 -3.04 56.43
CA TRP A 14 -29.08 -1.76 55.86
C TRP A 14 -28.08 -1.38 54.76
N LYS A 15 -28.64 -1.10 53.56
CA LYS A 15 -28.07 -0.36 52.43
C LYS A 15 -26.72 -0.88 51.90
N LEU A 16 -26.76 -1.46 50.71
CA LEU A 16 -25.78 -1.16 49.67
C LEU A 16 -26.51 -1.09 48.32
N THR A 17 -26.63 0.14 47.82
CA THR A 17 -26.81 0.62 46.45
C THR A 17 -27.35 -0.37 45.40
N SER A 18 -28.59 -0.17 44.95
CA SER A 18 -29.06 -0.65 43.65
C SER A 18 -28.27 0.05 42.55
N GLN A 19 -27.33 -0.66 41.91
CA GLN A 19 -26.81 -0.22 40.62
C GLN A 19 -27.89 -0.54 39.57
N GLU A 20 -28.58 0.50 39.11
CA GLU A 20 -29.51 0.40 37.99
C GLU A 20 -28.72 0.03 36.73
N VAL A 21 -28.88 -1.22 36.28
CA VAL A 21 -28.32 -1.73 35.03
C VAL A 21 -29.02 -1.03 33.87
N LYS A 22 -28.48 0.12 33.43
CA LYS A 22 -28.90 0.76 32.18
C LYS A 22 -28.14 0.14 31.01
N LYS A 23 -28.75 -0.93 30.50
CA LYS A 23 -28.47 -1.60 29.24
C LYS A 23 -28.51 -0.59 28.07
N ASP A 24 -27.56 -0.75 27.15
CA ASP A 24 -27.50 -0.17 25.80
C ASP A 24 -27.22 1.34 25.68
N SER A 25 -26.09 1.80 26.21
CA SER A 25 -25.33 2.83 25.50
C SER A 25 -24.42 2.14 24.50
N ILE A 26 -25.00 1.78 23.36
CA ILE A 26 -24.29 1.38 22.15
C ILE A 26 -23.13 2.36 21.98
N LYS A 27 -21.91 1.88 22.28
CA LYS A 27 -20.68 2.55 21.90
C LYS A 27 -20.72 2.53 20.38
N ARG A 28 -21.33 3.57 19.81
CA ARG A 28 -21.41 3.81 18.39
C ARG A 28 -19.94 3.94 18.01
N ILE A 29 -19.36 2.85 17.52
CA ILE A 29 -18.13 2.93 16.76
C ILE A 29 -18.53 3.87 15.65
N GLN A 30 -18.13 5.12 15.78
CA GLN A 30 -18.15 6.07 14.69
C GLN A 30 -17.44 5.31 13.60
N GLU A 31 -18.23 4.90 12.61
CA GLU A 31 -17.75 4.24 11.41
C GLU A 31 -16.65 5.15 10.93
N ILE A 32 -15.41 4.72 11.19
CA ILE A 32 -14.27 5.34 10.56
C ILE A 32 -14.49 4.89 9.12
N GLN A 33 -15.20 5.73 8.36
CA GLN A 33 -15.01 5.79 6.94
C GLN A 33 -13.55 6.17 6.78
N ILE A 34 -12.69 5.14 6.84
CA ILE A 34 -11.35 5.21 6.32
C ILE A 34 -11.61 5.41 4.83
N LEU A 35 -11.80 6.68 4.44
CA LEU A 35 -11.69 7.11 3.06
C LEU A 35 -10.33 6.58 2.64
N ASN A 36 -10.42 5.47 1.91
CA ASN A 36 -9.37 4.63 1.37
C ASN A 36 -8.06 5.43 1.28
N THR A 37 -7.22 5.34 2.31
CA THR A 37 -5.87 5.94 2.28
C THR A 37 -5.21 5.23 1.11
N GLN A 38 -5.09 5.92 -0.03
CA GLN A 38 -4.55 5.34 -1.25
C GLN A 38 -3.20 4.73 -0.89
N LYS A 39 -3.16 3.41 -0.80
CA LYS A 39 -1.96 2.66 -0.44
C LYS A 39 -0.98 2.86 -1.58
N THR A 40 -0.14 3.88 -1.50
CA THR A 40 0.81 4.22 -2.57
C THR A 40 1.92 3.17 -2.67
N ILE A 41 2.13 2.36 -1.62
CA ILE A 41 3.21 1.37 -1.56
C ILE A 41 2.69 0.01 -1.05
N GLU A 42 3.00 -1.07 -1.76
CA GLU A 42 2.70 -2.44 -1.38
C GLU A 42 3.96 -3.31 -1.45
N ARG A 43 4.28 -3.99 -0.34
CA ARG A 43 5.35 -4.99 -0.29
C ARG A 43 4.77 -6.38 -0.55
N LYS A 44 5.36 -7.08 -1.51
CA LYS A 44 5.16 -8.51 -1.76
C LYS A 44 6.46 -9.24 -1.45
N ILE A 45 6.38 -10.56 -1.44
CA ILE A 45 7.53 -11.44 -1.13
C ILE A 45 8.71 -11.17 -2.08
N ASP A 46 8.43 -10.93 -3.36
CA ASP A 46 9.44 -10.79 -4.42
C ASP A 46 9.65 -9.34 -4.89
N ARG A 47 8.76 -8.40 -4.53
CA ARG A 47 8.75 -7.05 -5.10
C ARG A 47 8.16 -5.99 -4.18
N VAL A 48 8.59 -4.74 -4.37
CA VAL A 48 7.92 -3.55 -3.85
C VAL A 48 7.18 -2.87 -4.99
N GLN A 49 5.90 -2.59 -4.79
CA GLN A 49 5.04 -1.94 -5.78
C GLN A 49 4.70 -0.54 -5.30
N PHE A 50 4.82 0.43 -6.20
CA PHE A 50 4.44 1.81 -5.99
C PHE A 50 3.27 2.12 -6.92
N ILE A 51 2.08 2.33 -6.37
CA ILE A 51 0.93 2.79 -7.13
C ILE A 51 1.16 4.27 -7.44
N ILE A 52 1.04 4.62 -8.71
CA ILE A 52 1.30 5.99 -9.16
C ILE A 52 -0.05 6.69 -9.34
N THR A 53 -0.28 7.69 -8.50
CA THR A 53 -1.32 8.69 -8.72
C THR A 53 -0.62 9.90 -9.32
N PRO A 54 -0.71 10.14 -10.65
CA PRO A 54 -0.05 11.29 -11.25
C PRO A 54 -0.63 12.57 -10.62
N THR A 55 0.21 13.31 -9.91
CA THR A 55 -0.17 14.59 -9.28
C THR A 55 -0.16 15.75 -10.27
N ASN A 56 0.51 15.57 -11.42
CA ASN A 56 0.57 16.52 -12.52
C ASN A 56 0.63 15.76 -13.84
N GLU A 57 -0.36 15.99 -14.71
CA GLU A 57 -0.50 15.35 -16.03
C GLU A 57 0.71 15.62 -16.95
N ALA A 58 1.48 16.69 -16.70
CA ALA A 58 2.67 17.03 -17.48
C ALA A 58 3.94 16.26 -17.09
N SER A 59 3.90 15.41 -16.05
CA SER A 59 5.10 14.67 -15.62
C SER A 59 5.44 13.55 -16.57
N THR A 60 6.71 13.41 -16.93
CA THR A 60 7.19 12.24 -17.70
C THR A 60 7.40 11.03 -16.80
N VAL A 61 7.48 9.83 -17.37
CA VAL A 61 7.82 8.63 -16.60
C VAL A 61 9.23 8.72 -16.02
N TRP A 62 10.17 9.34 -16.74
CA TRP A 62 11.51 9.62 -16.22
C TRP A 62 11.46 10.45 -14.92
N ASP A 63 10.62 11.49 -14.88
CA ASP A 63 10.45 12.33 -13.71
C ASP A 63 9.85 11.58 -12.52
N ILE A 64 8.90 10.70 -12.78
CA ILE A 64 8.29 9.85 -11.75
C ILE A 64 9.32 8.87 -11.19
N LEU A 65 10.14 8.25 -12.03
CA LEU A 65 11.17 7.31 -11.60
C LEU A 65 12.25 7.98 -10.73
N LYS A 66 12.69 9.20 -11.08
CA LYS A 66 13.61 9.99 -10.26
C LYS A 66 13.06 10.32 -8.87
N LYS A 67 11.74 10.51 -8.76
CA LYS A 67 11.04 10.82 -7.50
C LYS A 67 10.63 9.57 -6.71
N SER A 68 10.75 8.39 -7.31
CA SER A 68 10.33 7.13 -6.70
C SER A 68 11.33 6.65 -5.66
N GLN A 69 10.83 6.16 -4.53
CA GLN A 69 11.68 5.68 -3.45
C GLN A 69 12.49 4.45 -3.87
N GLY A 70 13.79 4.50 -3.64
CA GLY A 70 14.71 3.39 -3.93
C GLY A 70 15.28 3.39 -5.36
N ILE A 71 14.83 4.30 -6.23
CA ILE A 71 15.39 4.50 -7.56
C ILE A 71 16.28 5.74 -7.53
N ILE A 72 17.49 5.61 -8.06
CA ILE A 72 18.48 6.68 -8.15
C ILE A 72 18.90 6.81 -9.61
N ALA A 73 18.69 7.99 -10.18
CA ALA A 73 19.24 8.34 -11.48
C ALA A 73 20.69 8.82 -11.32
N LYS A 74 21.62 8.17 -12.03
CA LYS A 74 23.03 8.57 -12.16
C LYS A 74 23.29 8.96 -13.61
N GLY A 75 23.22 10.26 -13.90
CA GLY A 75 23.22 10.77 -15.27
C GLY A 75 22.01 10.23 -16.03
N ASN A 76 22.26 9.38 -17.03
CA ASN A 76 21.22 8.80 -17.89
C ASN A 76 20.86 7.35 -17.49
N ASN A 77 21.50 6.81 -16.44
CA ASN A 77 21.26 5.45 -15.97
C ASN A 77 20.41 5.44 -14.70
N LEU A 78 19.64 4.36 -14.52
CA LEU A 78 18.88 4.10 -13.29
C LEU A 78 19.55 3.02 -12.46
N THR A 79 19.57 3.21 -11.15
CA THR A 79 20.12 2.27 -10.19
C THR A 79 19.17 2.09 -9.01
N VAL A 80 19.15 0.90 -8.42
CA VAL A 80 18.43 0.61 -7.17
C VAL A 80 19.42 -0.01 -6.21
N LYS A 81 19.59 0.59 -5.02
CA LYS A 81 20.57 0.15 -4.01
C LYS A 81 21.97 -0.09 -4.59
N GLY A 82 22.40 0.76 -5.53
CA GLY A 82 23.71 0.68 -6.19
C GLY A 82 23.83 -0.36 -7.30
N LYS A 83 22.81 -1.19 -7.55
CA LYS A 83 22.78 -2.16 -8.66
C LYS A 83 22.16 -1.52 -9.91
N SER A 84 22.74 -1.80 -11.07
CA SER A 84 22.12 -1.46 -12.36
C SER A 84 20.80 -2.20 -12.52
N VAL A 85 19.84 -1.53 -13.14
CA VAL A 85 18.48 -2.06 -13.31
C VAL A 85 18.22 -2.50 -14.73
N LYS A 86 17.46 -3.57 -14.89
CA LYS A 86 16.82 -3.93 -16.16
C LYS A 86 15.41 -3.35 -16.18
N LEU A 87 15.06 -2.62 -17.24
CA LEU A 87 13.73 -2.05 -17.38
C LEU A 87 12.81 -3.00 -18.15
N THR A 88 11.61 -3.18 -17.63
CA THR A 88 10.52 -3.88 -18.35
C THR A 88 9.27 -3.00 -18.40
N VAL A 89 8.49 -3.12 -19.47
CA VAL A 89 7.18 -2.46 -19.62
C VAL A 89 6.11 -3.52 -19.77
N ASN A 90 5.29 -3.67 -18.74
CA ASN A 90 4.35 -4.79 -18.54
C ASN A 90 5.03 -6.14 -18.82
N ASP A 91 6.09 -6.41 -18.06
CA ASP A 91 6.89 -7.65 -18.13
C ASP A 91 7.65 -7.91 -19.44
N LYS A 92 7.55 -7.02 -20.43
CA LYS A 92 8.36 -7.08 -21.65
C LYS A 92 9.66 -6.32 -21.46
N THR A 93 10.78 -6.95 -21.74
CA THR A 93 12.11 -6.32 -21.65
C THR A 93 12.25 -5.19 -22.66
N ILE A 94 12.80 -4.06 -22.20
CA ILE A 94 13.25 -2.98 -23.05
C ILE A 94 14.77 -3.05 -23.14
N ASN A 95 15.30 -3.21 -24.35
CA ASN A 95 16.74 -3.27 -24.62
C ASN A 95 17.28 -1.89 -24.99
N LEU A 96 17.03 -0.90 -24.13
CA LEU A 96 17.57 0.46 -24.26
C LEU A 96 18.47 0.75 -23.06
N SER A 97 19.47 1.60 -23.25
CA SER A 97 20.40 1.99 -22.19
C SER A 97 20.80 3.46 -22.29
N GLY A 98 21.33 4.01 -21.20
CA GLY A 98 21.84 5.38 -21.16
C GLY A 98 20.86 6.41 -21.72
N GLU A 99 21.30 7.16 -22.71
CA GLU A 99 20.52 8.25 -23.31
C GLU A 99 19.24 7.78 -24.01
N GLU A 100 19.29 6.69 -24.75
CA GLU A 100 18.11 6.16 -25.45
C GLU A 100 17.01 5.76 -24.47
N LEU A 101 17.40 5.14 -23.34
CA LEU A 101 16.47 4.79 -22.28
C LEU A 101 15.83 6.04 -21.66
N LYS A 102 16.64 7.05 -21.38
CA LYS A 102 16.17 8.32 -20.82
C LYS A 102 15.18 8.99 -21.77
N SER A 103 15.52 9.16 -23.04
CA SER A 103 14.64 9.78 -24.05
C SER A 103 13.34 8.99 -24.23
N PHE A 104 13.39 7.65 -24.22
CA PHE A 104 12.19 6.82 -24.24
C PHE A 104 11.26 7.11 -23.05
N LEU A 105 11.81 7.23 -21.84
CA LEU A 105 11.05 7.49 -20.62
C LEU A 105 10.58 8.95 -20.49
N GLU A 106 11.29 9.90 -21.10
CA GLU A 106 10.88 11.31 -21.20
C GLU A 106 9.75 11.51 -22.21
N ASN A 107 9.71 10.71 -23.28
CA ASN A 107 8.61 10.71 -24.24
C ASN A 107 7.35 9.99 -23.73
N MET A 108 7.47 9.18 -22.68
CA MET A 108 6.34 8.49 -22.08
C MET A 108 5.67 9.37 -21.03
N LYS A 109 4.37 9.63 -21.21
CA LYS A 109 3.59 10.44 -20.28
C LYS A 109 3.35 9.68 -18.97
N GLY A 110 3.39 10.40 -17.86
CA GLY A 110 3.21 9.84 -16.52
C GLY A 110 1.80 9.36 -16.24
N ASP A 111 0.80 9.90 -16.93
CA ASP A 111 -0.61 9.47 -16.85
C ASP A 111 -0.83 8.05 -17.41
N GLU A 112 0.01 7.61 -18.35
CA GLU A 112 -0.02 6.23 -18.87
C GLU A 112 0.50 5.21 -17.86
N LEU A 113 1.25 5.63 -16.84
CA LEU A 113 1.85 4.77 -15.83
C LEU A 113 0.84 4.51 -14.68
N LYS A 114 0.58 3.24 -14.39
CA LYS A 114 -0.30 2.79 -13.31
C LYS A 114 0.48 2.50 -12.02
N LYS A 115 1.60 1.79 -12.15
CA LYS A 115 2.44 1.41 -11.02
C LYS A 115 3.88 1.12 -11.45
N ILE A 116 4.80 1.30 -10.53
CA ILE A 116 6.22 0.91 -10.65
C ILE A 116 6.43 -0.29 -9.74
N GLU A 117 7.02 -1.36 -10.24
CA GLU A 117 7.38 -2.53 -9.44
C GLU A 117 8.90 -2.68 -9.42
N ILE A 118 9.50 -2.66 -8.23
CA ILE A 118 10.91 -2.94 -8.02
C ILE A 118 11.04 -4.40 -7.58
N ILE A 119 11.71 -5.20 -8.39
CA ILE A 119 11.88 -6.64 -8.18
C ILE A 119 13.37 -6.88 -7.95
N GLU A 120 13.77 -6.98 -6.68
CA GLU A 120 15.18 -7.15 -6.30
C GLU A 120 15.68 -8.58 -6.52
N ASN A 121 14.78 -9.56 -6.40
CA ASN A 121 15.05 -10.98 -6.61
C ASN A 121 14.11 -11.48 -7.72
N PRO A 122 14.46 -11.26 -9.00
CA PRO A 122 13.59 -11.61 -10.10
C PRO A 122 13.34 -13.13 -10.17
N PRO A 123 12.08 -13.57 -10.30
CA PRO A 123 11.77 -14.98 -10.52
C PRO A 123 12.26 -15.45 -11.89
N ALA A 124 12.40 -16.77 -12.06
CA ALA A 124 13.01 -17.41 -13.24
C ALA A 124 12.45 -16.98 -14.61
N ARG A 125 11.21 -16.48 -14.66
CA ARG A 125 10.59 -15.94 -15.89
C ARG A 125 11.27 -14.68 -16.43
N TYR A 126 12.06 -13.99 -15.62
CA TYR A 126 12.85 -12.87 -16.09
C TYR A 126 14.28 -13.35 -16.36
N ASP A 127 14.75 -13.11 -17.58
CA ASP A 127 16.15 -13.29 -17.96
C ASP A 127 17.02 -12.16 -17.37
N ALA A 128 17.12 -12.12 -16.05
CA ALA A 128 17.93 -11.16 -15.31
C ALA A 128 18.97 -11.95 -14.53
N GLN A 129 20.12 -12.17 -15.17
CA GLN A 129 21.28 -12.88 -14.65
C GLN A 129 22.01 -12.07 -13.54
N ASN A 130 21.30 -11.67 -12.47
CA ASN A 130 21.80 -10.92 -11.28
C ASN A 130 21.57 -9.39 -11.26
N GLY A 131 20.44 -8.90 -11.78
CA GLY A 131 20.05 -7.48 -11.71
C GLY A 131 18.75 -7.22 -10.93
N VAL A 132 18.54 -5.98 -10.51
CA VAL A 132 17.23 -5.51 -10.04
C VAL A 132 16.37 -5.19 -11.28
N ILE A 133 15.09 -5.54 -11.26
CA ILE A 133 14.17 -5.17 -12.34
C ILE A 133 13.28 -4.02 -11.89
N ILE A 134 13.16 -3.01 -12.73
CA ILE A 134 12.09 -2.01 -12.63
C ILE A 134 11.06 -2.36 -13.70
N ASN A 135 9.86 -2.72 -13.27
CA ASN A 135 8.74 -3.02 -14.14
C ASN A 135 7.72 -1.89 -14.12
N LEU A 136 7.54 -1.24 -15.27
CA LEU A 136 6.56 -0.20 -15.50
C LEU A 136 5.25 -0.85 -15.94
N LYS A 137 4.19 -0.70 -15.15
CA LYS A 137 2.86 -1.17 -15.52
C LYS A 137 2.06 0.00 -16.07
N THR A 138 1.54 -0.15 -17.28
CA THR A 138 0.84 0.92 -17.99
C THR A 138 -0.66 0.66 -18.05
N LYS A 139 -1.46 1.72 -18.14
CA LYS A 139 -2.94 1.62 -18.19
C LYS A 139 -3.45 1.02 -19.51
N LYS A 140 -2.73 1.23 -20.63
CA LYS A 140 -3.14 0.82 -21.99
C LYS A 140 -3.36 -0.69 -22.18
N ARG A 141 -2.82 -1.56 -21.33
CA ARG A 141 -2.98 -3.02 -21.46
C ARG A 141 -4.04 -3.65 -20.56
N ASP A 142 -4.68 -2.90 -19.67
CA ASP A 142 -5.75 -3.43 -18.81
C ASP A 142 -7.14 -3.40 -19.51
N GLN A 143 -7.20 -3.07 -20.81
CA GLN A 143 -8.45 -2.95 -21.61
C GLN A 143 -8.62 -4.06 -22.65
N LEU A 144 -7.99 -5.23 -22.48
CA LEU A 144 -8.15 -6.39 -23.36
C LEU A 144 -8.86 -7.53 -22.64
#